data_AF-A0A451BFZ2-F1
#
_entry.id   AF-A0A451BFZ2-F1
#
_cell.length_a   1.000
_cell.length_b   1.000
_cell.length_c   1.000
_cell.angle_alpha   90.00
_cell.angle_beta   90.00
_cell.angle_gamma   90.00
#
_symmetry.space_group_name_H-M   'P 1'
#
loop_
_entity.id
_entity.type
_entity.pdbx_description
1 polymer ?
#
loop_
_entity_poly.entity_id
_entity_poly.type
_entity_poly.pdbx_seq_one_letter_code
_entity_poly.pdbx_strand_id
1 'polypeptide(L)' 'MYTTNLRRIDDSVMVAVSPAMLDPLDPRVGARIGLSVDSGHLVLDPRPLQPG' A
#
# COMPACT_ATOMS: atom_id res chain seq x y z
N MET A 1 14.87 6.81 3.17
CA MET A 1 13.54 6.98 3.77
C MET A 1 12.75 7.89 2.87
N TYR A 2 11.53 7.51 2.48
CA TYR A 2 10.71 8.29 1.58
C TYR A 2 9.51 8.83 2.34
N THR A 3 9.16 10.09 2.10
CA THR A 3 8.00 10.73 2.70
C THR A 3 6.90 10.85 1.66
N THR A 4 5.65 10.70 2.11
CA THR A 4 4.48 10.94 1.28
C THR A 4 3.35 11.46 2.13
N ASN A 5 2.36 12.07 1.48
CA ASN A 5 1.21 12.65 2.14
C ASN A 5 0.04 11.66 2.15
N LEU A 6 -0.71 11.69 3.24
CA LEU A 6 -2.03 11.09 3.31
C LEU A 6 -3.05 12.03 2.68
N ARG A 7 -3.93 11.50 1.83
CA ARG A 7 -5.03 12.24 1.23
C ARG A 7 -6.35 11.59 1.63
N ARG A 8 -7.27 12.39 2.19
CA ARG A 8 -8.66 11.95 2.38
C ARG A 8 -9.38 11.85 1.03
N ILE A 9 -10.11 10.76 0.81
CA ILE A 9 -10.96 10.51 -0.36
C ILE A 9 -12.24 9.89 0.16
N ASP A 10 -13.32 10.66 0.08
CA ASP A 10 -14.61 10.33 0.68
C ASP A 10 -14.45 9.86 2.13
N ASP A 11 -14.82 8.61 2.42
CA ASP A 11 -14.75 7.99 3.74
C ASP A 11 -13.40 7.29 4.03
N SER A 12 -12.45 7.36 3.10
CA SER A 12 -11.16 6.67 3.17
C SER A 12 -9.97 7.63 3.16
N VAL A 13 -8.79 7.09 3.50
CA VAL A 13 -7.50 7.80 3.39
C VAL A 13 -6.60 7.00 2.46
N MET A 14 -6.04 7.66 1.46
CA MET A 14 -5.07 7.08 0.54
C MET A 14 -3.66 7.61 0.80
N VAL A 15 -2.67 6.73 0.65
CA VAL A 15 -1.25 7.04 0.65
C VAL A 15 -0.81 7.18 -0.80
N ALA A 16 -0.21 8.32 -1.19
CA ALA A 16 0.39 8.43 -2.52
C ALA A 16 1.71 7.65 -2.54
N VAL A 17 1.82 6.61 -3.38
CA VAL A 17 3.06 5.85 -3.53
C VAL A 17 3.67 6.17 -4.89
N SER A 18 4.94 6.57 -4.92
CA SER A 18 5.64 6.86 -6.18
C SER A 18 5.80 5.57 -7.00
N PRO A 19 5.60 5.58 -8.33
CA PRO A 19 5.73 4.39 -9.17
C PRO A 19 7.07 3.67 -9.01
N ALA A 20 8.15 4.42 -8.80
CA ALA A 20 9.50 3.87 -8.56
C ALA A 20 9.62 2.97 -7.32
N MET A 21 8.71 3.08 -6.34
CA MET A 21 8.65 2.16 -5.20
C MET A 21 7.89 0.87 -5.51
N LEU A 22 6.94 0.95 -6.45
CA LEU A 22 6.11 -0.18 -6.84
C LEU A 22 6.82 -1.03 -7.91
N ASP A 23 7.68 -0.42 -8.74
CA ASP A 23 8.41 -1.09 -9.81
C ASP A 23 9.10 -2.41 -9.38
N PRO A 24 9.80 -2.48 -8.21
CA PRO A 24 10.41 -3.73 -7.76
C PRO A 24 9.40 -4.78 -7.24
N LEU A 25 8.18 -4.35 -6.88
CA LEU A 25 7.13 -5.20 -6.31
C LEU A 25 6.13 -5.70 -7.39
N ASP A 26 6.17 -5.10 -8.59
CA ASP A 26 5.25 -5.31 -9.73
C ASP A 26 3.72 -5.27 -9.42
N PRO A 27 3.19 -4.50 -8.45
CA PRO A 27 1.76 -4.44 -8.25
C PRO A 27 1.14 -3.53 -9.33
N ARG A 28 0.22 -4.09 -10.11
CA ARG A 28 -0.55 -3.32 -11.09
C ARG A 28 -1.49 -2.35 -10.38
N VAL A 29 -1.75 -1.20 -10.98
CA VAL A 29 -2.80 -0.28 -10.50
C VAL A 29 -4.14 -1.02 -10.47
N GLY A 30 -4.83 -0.95 -9.33
CA GLY A 30 -6.09 -1.67 -9.10
C GLY A 30 -5.92 -3.13 -8.67
N ALA A 31 -4.69 -3.63 -8.51
CA ALA A 31 -4.47 -4.95 -7.93
C ALA A 31 -4.87 -4.97 -6.45
N ARG A 32 -5.42 -6.10 -6.00
CA ARG A 32 -5.67 -6.36 -4.58
C ARG A 32 -4.36 -6.78 -3.92
N ILE A 33 -3.94 -6.06 -2.89
CA ILE A 33 -2.75 -6.31 -2.10
C ILE A 33 -3.13 -6.58 -0.64
N GLY A 34 -2.24 -7.23 0.10
CA GLY A 34 -2.35 -7.35 1.55
C GLY A 34 -2.02 -6.03 2.25
N LEU A 35 -2.75 -5.71 3.31
CA LEU A 35 -2.49 -4.56 4.18
C LEU A 35 -2.51 -5.03 5.64
N SER A 36 -1.50 -4.67 6.43
CA SER A 36 -1.41 -5.06 7.84
C SER A 36 -0.70 -3.98 8.66
N VAL A 37 -0.92 -3.97 9.97
CA VAL A 37 -0.18 -3.13 10.91
C VAL A 37 0.78 -4.01 11.70
N ASP A 38 2.07 -3.77 11.54
CA ASP A 38 3.13 -4.46 12.28
C ASP A 38 4.01 -3.43 12.99
N SER A 39 4.20 -3.58 14.30
CA SER A 39 5.14 -2.75 15.08
C SER A 39 4.94 -1.22 14.92
N GLY A 40 3.71 -0.76 14.69
CA GLY A 40 3.39 0.65 14.45
C GLY A 40 3.61 1.13 13.01
N HIS A 41 3.96 0.23 12.10
CA HIS A 41 4.14 0.49 10.68
C HIS A 41 3.00 -0.14 9.87
N LEU A 42 2.54 0.59 8.85
CA LEU A 42 1.62 0.05 7.85
C LEU A 42 2.43 -0.74 6.82
N VAL A 43 2.21 -2.05 6.76
CA VAL A 43 2.88 -2.97 5.84
C VAL A 43 1.96 -3.26 4.66
N LEU A 44 2.49 -3.07 3.46
CA LEU A 44 1.83 -3.46 2.20
C LEU A 44 2.51 -4.72 1.68
N ASP A 45 1.77 -5.82 1.56
CA ASP A 45 2.26 -7.05 0.92
C ASP A 45 1.68 -7.12 -0.50
N PRO A 46 2.52 -7.17 -1.56
CA PRO A 46 2.04 -7.20 -2.94
C PRO A 46 1.24 -8.47 -3.27
N ARG A 47 1.30 -9.51 -2.44
CA ARG A 47 0.47 -10.70 -2.57
C ARG A 47 -0.80 -10.49 -1.75
N PRO A 48 -1.98 -10.78 -2.32
CA PRO A 48 -3.21 -10.71 -1.54
C PRO A 48 -3.08 -11.68 -0.37
N LEU A 49 -3.41 -11.20 0.84
CA LEU A 49 -3.62 -12.05 2.00
C LEU A 49 -4.69 -13.06 1.59
N GLN A 50 -4.30 -14.32 1.32
CA GLN A 50 -5.27 -15.39 1.17
C GLN A 50 -5.90 -15.61 2.54
N PRO A 51 -7.22 -15.42 2.70
CA PRO A 51 -7.88 -15.91 3.90
C PRO A 51 -7.79 -17.44 3.87
N GLY A 52 -7.07 -18.00 4.84
CA GLY A 52 -7.13 -19.43 5.16
C GLY A 52 -8.43 -19.77 5.87
#